data_AF-A7AXP7-F1
#
_entry.id   AF-A7AXP7-F1
#
_cell.length_a   1.000
_cell.length_b   1.000
_cell.length_c   1.000
_cell.angle_alpha   90.00
_cell.angle_beta   90.00
_cell.angle_gamma   90.00
#
_symmetry.space_group_name_H-M   'P 1'
#
loop_
_entity.id
_entity.type
_entity.pdbx_description
1 polymer ?
#
loop_
_entity_poly.entity_id
_entity_poly.type
_entity_poly.pdbx_seq_one_letter_code
_entity_poly.pdbx_strand_id
1 'polypeptide(L)'
;MDLQQFIEENRMEIHLFWIDNNWRKTGGTANNYNLIIDMENKVYKQFVNPFYGYYKAEDIEVKRKSDIVDYIKYLKDNGFKEEEDI
;
A
#
# COMPACT_ATOMS: atom_id res chain seq x y z
N MET A 1 22.06 -12.22 -12.62
CA MET A 1 21.46 -10.99 -12.10
C MET A 1 21.95 -9.86 -12.96
N ASP A 2 21.05 -9.24 -13.71
CA ASP A 2 21.34 -8.03 -14.46
C ASP A 2 21.08 -6.77 -13.60
N LEU A 3 21.36 -5.59 -14.15
CA LEU A 3 21.21 -4.33 -13.44
C LEU A 3 19.75 -4.02 -13.08
N GLN A 4 18.79 -4.43 -13.91
CA GLN A 4 17.37 -4.20 -13.64
C GLN A 4 16.91 -5.06 -12.48
N GLN A 5 17.25 -6.35 -12.51
CA GLN A 5 16.94 -7.27 -11.44
C GLN A 5 17.58 -6.86 -10.11
N PHE A 6 18.84 -6.37 -10.13
CA PHE A 6 19.48 -5.85 -8.92
C PHE A 6 18.77 -4.61 -8.37
N ILE A 7 18.33 -3.68 -9.22
CA ILE A 7 17.58 -2.49 -8.80
C ILE A 7 16.22 -2.89 -8.21
N GLU A 8 15.48 -3.79 -8.86
CA GLU A 8 14.19 -4.28 -8.34
C GLU A 8 14.34 -5.01 -7.00
N GLU A 9 15.37 -5.85 -6.85
CA GLU A 9 15.64 -6.59 -5.62
C GLU A 9 16.09 -5.71 -4.45
N ASN A 10 16.67 -4.53 -4.73
CA ASN A 10 17.13 -3.58 -3.71
C ASN A 10 16.19 -2.37 -3.54
N ARG A 11 15.08 -2.31 -4.29
CA ARG A 11 14.12 -1.22 -4.23
C ARG A 11 13.51 -1.13 -2.84
N MET A 12 13.62 0.05 -2.22
CA MET A 12 12.95 0.29 -0.95
C MET A 12 11.44 0.51 -1.15
N GLU A 13 10.70 -0.57 -1.10
CA GLU A 13 9.23 -0.57 -1.13
C GLU A 13 8.65 -0.72 0.29
N ILE A 14 7.71 0.15 0.64
CA ILE A 14 6.94 0.05 1.89
C ILE A 14 5.49 -0.25 1.52
N HIS A 15 4.93 -1.28 2.15
CA HIS A 15 3.52 -1.61 2.01
C HIS A 15 2.80 -1.42 3.35
N LEU A 16 1.84 -0.49 3.37
CA LEU A 16 0.92 -0.28 4.48
C LEU A 16 -0.45 -0.84 4.10
N PHE A 17 -1.07 -1.60 4.99
CA PHE A 17 -2.40 -2.14 4.74
C PHE A 17 -3.32 -2.03 5.96
N TRP A 18 -4.60 -1.82 5.70
CA TRP A 18 -5.67 -1.82 6.69
C TRP A 18 -6.67 -2.92 6.35
N ILE A 19 -6.96 -3.79 7.32
CA ILE A 19 -7.97 -4.84 7.17
C ILE A 19 -9.34 -4.30 7.57
N ASP A 20 -10.30 -4.41 6.66
CA ASP A 20 -11.70 -4.20 6.99
C ASP A 20 -12.16 -5.34 7.90
N ASN A 21 -12.56 -5.03 9.12
CA ASN A 21 -13.13 -6.01 10.05
C ASN A 21 -14.66 -5.94 10.11
N ASN A 22 -15.26 -4.93 9.48
CA ASN A 22 -16.69 -4.69 9.52
C ASN A 22 -17.45 -5.44 8.43
N TRP A 23 -16.79 -5.89 7.35
CA TRP A 23 -17.44 -6.66 6.29
C TRP A 23 -18.21 -7.88 6.81
N ARG A 24 -17.68 -8.56 7.84
CA ARG A 24 -18.36 -9.70 8.50
C ARG A 24 -19.68 -9.29 9.15
N LYS A 25 -19.79 -8.05 9.64
CA LYS A 25 -20.99 -7.51 10.31
C LYS A 25 -21.99 -6.94 9.31
N THR A 26 -21.50 -6.38 8.21
CA THR A 26 -22.35 -5.74 7.18
C THR A 26 -22.80 -6.70 6.09
N GLY A 27 -22.32 -7.96 6.10
CA GLY A 27 -22.62 -8.96 5.07
C GLY A 27 -22.04 -8.60 3.70
N GLY A 28 -21.10 -7.66 3.67
CA GLY A 28 -20.43 -7.18 2.46
C GLY A 28 -19.09 -7.86 2.22
N THR A 29 -18.46 -7.51 1.10
CA THR A 29 -17.07 -7.91 0.82
C THR A 29 -16.10 -7.06 1.63
N ALA A 30 -14.98 -7.65 2.07
CA ALA A 30 -13.90 -6.90 2.71
C ALA A 30 -13.41 -5.76 1.81
N ASN A 31 -13.22 -4.57 2.37
CA ASN A 31 -12.63 -3.44 1.67
C ASN A 31 -11.26 -3.12 2.27
N ASN A 32 -10.35 -4.10 2.25
CA ASN A 32 -9.00 -3.89 2.76
C ASN A 32 -8.32 -2.84 1.91
N TYR A 33 -7.67 -1.89 2.58
CA TYR A 33 -7.12 -0.72 1.94
C TYR A 33 -5.60 -0.80 1.98
N ASN A 34 -4.96 -0.63 0.84
CA ASN A 34 -3.54 -0.89 0.64
C ASN A 34 -2.89 0.38 0.11
N LEU A 35 -1.65 0.60 0.54
CA LEU A 35 -0.79 1.65 0.06
C LEU A 35 0.61 1.07 -0.12
N ILE A 36 1.07 1.02 -1.36
CA ILE A 36 2.44 0.67 -1.73
C ILE A 36 3.19 1.96 -2.03
N ILE A 37 4.41 2.08 -1.51
CA ILE A 37 5.24 3.29 -1.61
C ILE A 37 6.60 2.88 -2.14
N ASP A 38 6.99 3.45 -3.27
CA ASP A 38 8.35 3.40 -3.77
C ASP A 38 9.08 4.68 -3.31
N MET A 39 9.95 4.52 -2.33
CA MET A 39 10.68 5.63 -1.73
C MET A 39 11.72 6.25 -2.68
N GLU A 40 12.24 5.45 -3.62
CA GLU A 40 13.31 5.87 -4.54
C GLU A 40 12.74 6.71 -5.69
N ASN A 41 11.67 6.24 -6.32
CA ASN A 41 11.02 6.93 -7.43
C ASN A 41 10.04 8.02 -6.97
N LYS A 42 9.80 8.12 -5.66
CA LYS A 42 8.79 9.00 -5.07
C LYS A 42 7.43 8.80 -5.71
N VAL A 43 7.02 7.56 -5.83
CA VAL A 43 5.68 7.19 -6.30
C VAL A 43 4.97 6.36 -5.25
N TYR A 44 3.64 6.40 -5.25
CA TYR A 44 2.84 5.52 -4.42
C TYR A 44 1.62 5.04 -5.21
N LYS A 45 1.08 3.91 -4.77
CA LYS A 45 -0.13 3.32 -5.32
C LYS A 45 -1.07 2.94 -4.20
N GLN A 46 -2.33 3.38 -4.29
CA GLN A 46 -3.38 2.98 -3.37
C GLN A 46 -4.43 2.12 -4.07
N PHE A 47 -4.95 1.11 -3.40
CA PHE A 47 -6.02 0.28 -3.94
C PHE A 47 -6.81 -0.43 -2.85
N VAL A 48 -8.04 -0.81 -3.20
CA VAL A 48 -8.90 -1.67 -2.36
C VAL A 48 -8.82 -3.08 -2.89
N ASN A 49 -8.55 -4.04 -2.01
CA ASN A 49 -8.54 -5.46 -2.37
C ASN A 49 -9.42 -6.28 -1.43
N PRO A 50 -10.45 -6.98 -1.95
CA PRO A 50 -11.29 -7.85 -1.14
C PRO A 50 -10.61 -9.14 -0.66
N PHE A 51 -9.57 -9.60 -1.35
CA PHE A 51 -8.86 -10.82 -1.01
C PHE A 51 -7.47 -10.46 -0.48
N TYR A 52 -7.25 -10.67 0.82
CA TYR A 52 -5.93 -10.50 1.41
C TYR A 52 -5.21 -11.86 1.45
N GLY A 53 -4.34 -12.09 0.47
CA GLY A 53 -3.63 -13.37 0.30
C GLY A 53 -2.11 -13.29 0.47
N TYR A 54 -1.56 -12.08 0.68
CA TYR A 54 -0.13 -11.85 0.68
C TYR A 54 0.25 -11.14 1.99
N TYR A 55 0.82 -11.91 2.91
CA TYR A 55 1.50 -11.40 4.09
C TYR A 55 2.99 -11.55 3.80
N LYS A 56 3.64 -10.50 3.28
CA LYS A 56 5.10 -10.43 3.36
C LYS A 56 5.46 -10.05 4.80
N ALA A 57 6.57 -10.54 5.32
CA ALA A 57 6.96 -10.27 6.72
C ALA A 57 7.25 -8.76 6.95
N GLU A 58 7.55 -8.06 5.86
CA GLU A 58 7.90 -6.65 5.80
C GLU A 58 6.65 -5.74 5.69
N ASP A 59 5.47 -6.30 5.42
CA ASP A 59 4.22 -5.52 5.31
C ASP A 59 3.77 -5.01 6.69
N ILE A 60 3.26 -3.77 6.73
CA ILE A 60 2.84 -3.13 7.98
C ILE A 60 1.32 -3.01 8.02
N GLU A 61 0.69 -3.75 8.94
CA GLU A 61 -0.73 -3.58 9.24
C GLU A 61 -0.96 -2.30 10.05
N VAL A 62 -1.69 -1.34 9.48
CA VAL A 62 -2.17 -0.17 10.21
C VAL A 62 -3.49 -0.48 10.93
N LYS A 63 -3.70 0.15 12.10
CA LYS A 63 -4.90 -0.10 12.91
C LYS A 63 -6.10 0.73 12.49
N ARG A 64 -5.90 1.91 11.91
CA ARG A 64 -6.98 2.77 11.40
C ARG A 64 -6.78 3.04 9.93
N LYS A 65 -7.86 2.94 9.15
CA LYS A 65 -7.87 3.34 7.74
C LYS A 65 -7.41 4.79 7.55
N SER A 66 -7.75 5.68 8.50
CA SER A 66 -7.34 7.09 8.50
C SER A 66 -5.83 7.25 8.48
N ASP A 67 -5.06 6.35 9.11
CA ASP A 67 -3.61 6.49 9.19
C ASP A 67 -2.97 6.38 7.78
N ILE A 68 -3.50 5.49 6.92
CA ILE A 68 -3.09 5.44 5.50
C ILE A 68 -3.50 6.72 4.78
N VAL A 69 -4.72 7.22 4.99
CA VAL A 69 -5.22 8.43 4.31
C VAL A 69 -4.37 9.66 4.68
N ASP A 70 -4.04 9.81 5.95
CA ASP A 70 -3.19 10.88 6.45
C ASP A 70 -1.76 10.76 5.88
N TYR A 71 -1.25 9.53 5.75
CA TYR A 71 0.05 9.30 5.14
C TYR A 71 0.05 9.61 3.63
N ILE A 72 -1.00 9.27 2.88
CA ILE A 72 -1.15 9.68 1.47
C ILE A 72 -1.09 11.19 1.34
N LYS A 73 -1.75 11.94 2.24
CA LYS A 73 -1.67 13.40 2.25
C LYS A 73 -0.23 13.86 2.48
N TYR A 74 0.47 13.29 3.45
CA TYR A 74 1.89 13.57 3.67
C TYR A 74 2.74 13.29 2.41
N LEU A 75 2.53 12.17 1.72
CA LEU A 75 3.24 11.82 0.49
C LEU A 75 3.03 12.88 -0.60
N LYS A 76 1.76 13.29 -0.83
CA LYS A 76 1.41 14.36 -1.77
C LYS A 76 2.11 15.67 -1.43
N ASP A 77 2.07 16.07 -0.16
CA ASP A 77 2.71 17.30 0.34
C ASP A 77 4.25 17.27 0.17
N ASN A 78 4.86 16.07 0.09
CA ASN A 78 6.30 15.87 -0.12
C ASN A 78 6.68 15.54 -1.58
N GLY A 79 5.75 15.73 -2.52
CA GLY A 79 6.01 15.63 -3.95
C GLY A 79 6.04 14.19 -4.49
N PHE A 80 5.49 13.22 -3.75
CA PHE A 80 5.25 11.90 -4.32
C PHE A 80 4.10 11.95 -5.31
N LYS A 81 4.17 11.10 -6.34
CA LYS A 81 3.13 10.99 -7.37
C LYS A 81 2.33 9.70 -7.18
N GLU A 82 1.03 9.80 -7.39
CA GLU A 82 0.16 8.63 -7.46
C GLU A 82 0.37 7.94 -8.81
N GLU A 83 0.62 6.63 -8.79
CA GLU A 83 0.46 5.80 -9.98
C GLU A 83 -0.98 5.28 -10.01
N GLU A 84 -1.79 5.86 -10.90
CA GLU A 84 -3.07 5.27 -11.28
C GLU A 84 -2.78 4.03 -12.16
N ASP A 85 -3.49 2.93 -11.93
CA ASP A 85 -3.39 1.72 -12.74
C ASP A 85 -3.45 2.04 -14.26
N ILE A 86 -2.50 1.50 -15.04
CA ILE A 86 -2.52 1.46 -16.52
C ILE A 86 -3.57 0.44 -16.98
#